data_AF-A0A7J4RUT3-F1
#
_entry.id   AF-A0A7J4RUT3-F1
#
_cell.length_a   1.000
_cell.length_b   1.000
_cell.length_c   1.000
_cell.angle_alpha   90.00
_cell.angle_beta   90.00
_cell.angle_gamma   90.00
#
_symmetry.space_group_name_H-M   'P 1'
#
loop_
_entity.id
_entity.type
_entity.pdbx_description
1 polymer ?
#
loop_
_entity_poly.entity_id
_entity_poly.type
_entity_poly.pdbx_seq_one_letter_code
_entity_poly.pdbx_strand_id
1 'polypeptide(L)'
;MVLSSYEGYTKGKRREADGLIRDEIKRAGTRARNHLSNIQDIAFKSDNMDIARIAKLATSEIDKLIEDVDKSVTGMNHAFFSGARSVKVSDLKKLIKHDHDVIEMVTKAINIANSAEHAFGTSSPDEEVKNLIQQCQQMITSCQGFFNSRNKILGGLRQKTK
;
A
#
# COMPACT_ATOMS: atom_id res chain seq x y z
N MET A 1 -19.98 -13.73 6.88
CA MET A 1 -19.11 -13.28 8.00
C MET A 1 -17.88 -12.67 7.32
N VAL A 2 -17.60 -11.37 7.25
CA VAL A 2 -17.94 -10.17 8.02
C VAL A 2 -18.28 -9.05 7.01
N LEU A 3 -19.55 -8.64 6.96
CA LEU A 3 -20.01 -7.48 6.17
C LEU A 3 -20.62 -6.39 7.07
N SER A 4 -20.65 -6.60 8.39
CA SER A 4 -21.26 -5.70 9.37
C SER A 4 -20.32 -4.62 9.89
N SER A 5 -19.00 -4.72 9.67
CA SER A 5 -18.03 -3.72 10.16
C SER A 5 -17.70 -2.64 9.12
N TYR A 6 -18.26 -2.73 7.91
CA TYR A 6 -17.97 -1.82 6.80
C TYR A 6 -18.97 -0.65 6.76
N GLU A 7 -19.28 -0.06 7.92
CA GLU A 7 -20.17 1.10 8.07
C GLU A 7 -19.63 2.37 7.38
N GLY A 8 -18.34 2.38 7.02
CA GLY A 8 -17.65 3.49 6.38
C GLY A 8 -18.26 3.95 5.05
N TYR A 9 -19.10 3.12 4.40
CA TYR A 9 -19.74 3.49 3.13
C TYR A 9 -21.20 3.94 3.23
N THR A 10 -21.68 4.22 4.44
CA THR A 10 -22.91 5.00 4.67
C THR A 10 -22.76 6.43 4.12
N LYS A 11 -23.87 7.02 3.64
CA LYS A 11 -23.91 8.33 2.97
C LYS A 11 -23.50 9.44 3.95
N GLY A 12 -22.20 9.74 4.01
CA GLY A 12 -21.60 10.70 4.95
C GLY A 12 -20.20 10.29 5.44
N LYS A 13 -19.97 8.99 5.68
CA LYS A 13 -18.70 8.46 6.22
C LYS A 13 -17.68 8.02 5.17
N ARG A 14 -18.04 8.07 3.88
CA ARG A 14 -17.21 7.52 2.78
C ARG A 14 -15.85 8.18 2.64
N ARG A 15 -15.78 9.50 2.80
CA ARG A 15 -14.51 10.25 2.75
C ARG A 15 -13.60 9.88 3.92
N GLU A 16 -14.18 9.69 5.10
CA GLU A 16 -13.46 9.27 6.29
C GLU A 16 -12.94 7.83 6.13
N ALA A 17 -13.78 6.91 5.67
CA ALA A 17 -13.38 5.55 5.35
C ALA A 17 -12.25 5.48 4.31
N ASP A 18 -12.30 6.32 3.28
CA ASP A 18 -11.23 6.45 2.30
C ASP A 18 -9.92 6.98 2.89
N GLY A 19 -10.02 7.91 3.84
CA GLY A 19 -8.88 8.38 4.64
C GLY A 19 -8.25 7.25 5.44
N LEU A 20 -9.08 6.52 6.19
CA LEU A 20 -8.62 5.40 7.02
C LEU A 20 -7.93 4.29 6.23
N ILE A 21 -8.41 3.98 5.02
CA ILE A 21 -7.77 2.99 4.14
C ILE A 21 -6.38 3.47 3.71
N ARG A 22 -6.27 4.73 3.27
CA ARG A 22 -4.98 5.30 2.86
C ARG A 22 -4.02 5.38 4.04
N ASP A 23 -4.50 5.76 5.22
CA ASP A 23 -3.71 5.78 6.44
C ASP A 23 -3.25 4.37 6.85
N GLU A 24 -4.08 3.34 6.68
CA GLU A 24 -3.70 1.95 6.91
C GLU A 24 -2.61 1.49 5.91
N ILE A 25 -2.72 1.84 4.63
CA ILE A 25 -1.69 1.51 3.64
C ILE A 25 -0.37 2.23 3.97
N LYS A 26 -0.42 3.52 4.34
CA LYS A 26 0.78 4.26 4.79
C LYS A 26 1.41 3.64 6.03
N ARG A 27 0.59 3.29 7.03
CA ARG A 27 1.03 2.62 8.26
C ARG A 27 1.68 1.27 7.93
N ALA A 28 1.06 0.50 7.05
CA ALA A 28 1.57 -0.78 6.60
C ALA A 28 2.90 -0.65 5.85
N GLY A 29 3.00 0.27 4.90
CA GLY A 29 4.25 0.60 4.19
C GLY A 29 5.35 1.02 5.16
N THR A 30 5.03 1.88 6.14
CA THR A 30 6.01 2.33 7.15
C THR A 30 6.56 1.17 7.98
N ARG A 31 5.74 0.16 8.31
CA ARG A 31 6.23 -1.05 9.00
C ARG A 31 7.22 -1.84 8.13
N ALA A 32 6.90 -2.08 6.86
CA ALA A 32 7.82 -2.74 5.94
C ALA A 32 9.14 -1.97 5.79
N ARG A 33 9.05 -0.63 5.69
CA ARG A 33 10.22 0.26 5.64
C ARG A 33 11.12 0.11 6.87
N ASN A 34 10.53 0.00 8.06
CA ASN A 34 11.29 -0.14 9.30
C ASN A 34 12.09 -1.45 9.34
N HIS A 35 11.48 -2.58 8.97
CA HIS A 35 12.19 -3.87 8.87
C HIS A 35 13.39 -3.78 7.92
N LEU A 36 13.21 -3.18 6.74
CA LEU A 36 14.31 -3.02 5.77
C LEU A 36 15.36 -1.99 6.22
N SER A 37 14.97 -0.95 6.94
CA SER A 37 15.91 0.05 7.50
C SER A 37 16.79 -0.58 8.57
N ASN A 38 16.22 -1.46 9.42
CA ASN A 38 16.99 -2.21 10.40
C ASN A 38 18.06 -3.09 9.74
N ILE A 39 17.67 -3.83 8.69
CA ILE A 39 18.62 -4.64 7.90
C ILE A 39 19.70 -3.74 7.31
N GLN A 40 19.33 -2.60 6.71
CA GLN A 40 20.27 -1.66 6.10
C GLN A 40 21.30 -1.16 7.13
N ASP A 41 20.84 -0.72 8.30
CA ASP A 41 21.72 -0.14 9.32
C ASP A 41 22.67 -1.18 9.93
N ILE A 42 22.19 -2.41 10.16
CA ILE A 42 23.03 -3.48 10.68
C ILE A 42 24.01 -3.96 9.60
N ALA A 43 23.55 -4.15 8.36
CA ALA A 43 24.41 -4.53 7.24
C ALA A 43 25.53 -3.51 7.00
N PHE A 44 25.23 -2.21 7.12
CA PHE A 44 26.22 -1.14 7.03
C PHE A 44 27.27 -1.22 8.15
N LYS A 45 26.86 -1.51 9.39
CA LYS A 45 27.77 -1.68 10.52
C LYS A 45 28.66 -2.93 10.41
N SER A 46 28.14 -3.97 9.75
CA SER A 46 28.84 -5.24 9.52
C SER A 46 29.65 -5.28 8.22
N ASP A 47 29.80 -4.14 7.53
CA ASP A 47 30.49 -3.99 6.23
C ASP A 47 29.91 -4.84 5.08
N ASN A 48 28.64 -5.27 5.21
CA ASN A 48 27.91 -5.98 4.16
C ASN A 48 27.18 -4.98 3.25
N MET A 49 27.97 -4.32 2.40
CA MET A 49 27.51 -3.24 1.54
C MET A 49 26.51 -3.66 0.47
N ASP A 50 26.55 -4.93 0.03
CA ASP A 50 25.61 -5.44 -0.96
C ASP A 50 24.18 -5.52 -0.42
N ILE A 51 24.01 -6.10 0.76
CA ILE A 51 22.69 -6.15 1.43
C ILE A 51 22.22 -4.75 1.77
N ALA A 52 23.10 -3.89 2.30
CA ALA A 52 22.76 -2.52 2.64
C ALA A 52 22.24 -1.73 1.42
N ARG A 53 22.88 -1.87 0.26
CA ARG A 53 22.46 -1.21 -0.98
C ARG A 53 21.10 -1.70 -1.46
N ILE A 54 20.85 -3.01 -1.43
CA ILE A 54 19.56 -3.57 -1.87
C ILE A 54 18.44 -3.18 -0.90
N ALA A 55 18.67 -3.22 0.41
CA ALA A 55 17.73 -2.73 1.41
C ALA A 55 17.42 -1.24 1.22
N LYS A 56 18.43 -0.43 0.89
CA LYS A 56 18.24 1.00 0.60
C LYS A 56 17.38 1.26 -0.64
N LEU A 57 17.55 0.48 -1.70
CA LEU A 57 16.71 0.57 -2.90
C LEU A 57 15.25 0.20 -2.56
N ALA A 58 15.06 -0.89 -1.82
CA ALA A 58 13.73 -1.34 -1.43
C ALA A 58 13.00 -0.33 -0.51
N THR A 59 13.70 0.29 0.45
CA THR A 59 13.12 1.37 1.28
C THR A 59 12.70 2.58 0.44
N SER A 60 13.48 2.95 -0.59
CA SER A 60 13.10 4.03 -1.50
C SER A 60 11.84 3.74 -2.31
N GLU A 61 11.60 2.48 -2.71
CA GLU A 61 10.35 2.10 -3.39
C GLU A 61 9.15 2.15 -2.43
N ILE A 62 9.34 1.81 -1.16
CA ILE A 62 8.30 1.96 -0.14
C ILE A 62 7.97 3.44 0.10
N ASP A 63 8.97 4.31 0.13
CA ASP A 63 8.76 5.76 0.27
C ASP A 63 7.91 6.31 -0.90
N LYS A 64 8.15 5.85 -2.14
CA LYS A 64 7.32 6.20 -3.31
C LYS A 64 5.87 5.74 -3.17
N LEU A 65 5.64 4.51 -2.68
CA LEU A 65 4.29 4.02 -2.40
C LEU A 65 3.58 4.90 -1.37
N ILE A 66 4.25 5.24 -0.26
CA ILE A 66 3.69 6.10 0.78
C ILE A 66 3.34 7.47 0.22
N GLU A 67 4.22 8.07 -0.58
CA GLU A 67 4.00 9.35 -1.23
C GLU A 67 2.82 9.33 -2.21
N ASP A 68 2.71 8.29 -3.04
CA ASP A 68 1.59 8.11 -3.97
C ASP A 68 0.25 7.97 -3.22
N VAL A 69 0.25 7.25 -2.11
CA VAL A 69 -0.95 7.07 -1.26
C VAL A 69 -1.35 8.40 -0.61
N ASP A 70 -0.39 9.17 -0.12
CA ASP A 70 -0.63 10.46 0.52
C ASP A 70 -1.18 11.49 -0.46
N LYS A 71 -0.60 11.56 -1.67
CA LYS A 71 -1.05 12.43 -2.78
C LYS A 71 -2.30 11.92 -3.50
N SER A 72 -2.75 10.69 -3.21
CA SER A 72 -3.90 10.09 -3.87
C SER A 72 -5.16 10.93 -3.66
N VAL A 73 -5.94 11.11 -4.72
CA VAL A 73 -7.18 11.88 -4.64
C VAL A 73 -8.26 11.08 -3.94
N THR A 74 -9.00 11.75 -3.05
CA THR A 74 -10.29 11.26 -2.60
C THR A 74 -11.30 11.53 -3.71
N GLY A 75 -11.86 10.49 -4.34
CA GLY A 75 -12.81 10.65 -5.47
C GLY A 75 -14.16 11.29 -5.11
N MET A 76 -14.32 11.77 -3.86
CA MET A 76 -15.57 12.26 -3.29
C MET A 76 -15.49 13.73 -2.82
N ASN A 77 -14.71 14.55 -3.54
CA ASN A 77 -14.42 15.94 -3.16
C ASN A 77 -15.47 16.99 -3.55
N HIS A 78 -16.52 16.66 -4.30
CA HIS A 78 -17.50 17.68 -4.67
C HIS A 78 -18.67 17.78 -3.69
N ALA A 79 -18.73 18.95 -3.07
CA ALA A 79 -19.85 19.48 -2.33
C ALA A 79 -21.15 19.39 -3.15
N PHE A 80 -22.24 19.23 -2.41
CA PHE A 80 -23.67 19.37 -2.66
C PHE A 80 -24.22 20.16 -3.89
N PHE A 81 -23.40 20.80 -4.74
CA PHE A 81 -23.83 21.62 -5.88
C PHE A 81 -23.40 21.18 -7.29
N SER A 82 -22.54 20.16 -7.47
CA SER A 82 -22.27 19.63 -8.82
C SER A 82 -23.15 18.42 -9.09
N GLY A 83 -24.01 18.48 -10.12
CA GLY A 83 -24.93 17.42 -10.54
C GLY A 83 -24.24 16.15 -11.07
N ALA A 84 -23.46 15.49 -10.21
CA ALA A 84 -22.87 14.19 -10.41
C ALA A 84 -23.91 13.10 -10.11
N ARG A 85 -23.85 12.01 -10.88
CA ARG A 85 -24.70 10.83 -10.71
C ARG A 85 -24.59 10.30 -9.28
N SER A 86 -25.71 9.90 -8.66
CA SER A 86 -25.66 9.06 -7.46
C SER A 86 -24.77 7.85 -7.75
N VAL A 87 -23.69 7.69 -6.99
CA VAL A 87 -22.74 6.57 -7.15
C VAL A 87 -23.50 5.24 -7.14
N LYS A 88 -23.30 4.41 -8.17
CA LYS A 88 -23.92 3.08 -8.24
C LYS A 88 -23.29 2.15 -7.20
N VAL A 89 -24.11 1.28 -6.61
CA VAL A 89 -23.66 0.25 -5.67
C VAL A 89 -22.61 -0.67 -6.28
N SER A 90 -22.70 -0.96 -7.59
CA SER A 90 -21.72 -1.79 -8.32
C SER A 90 -20.31 -1.18 -8.32
N ASP A 91 -20.21 0.14 -8.47
CA ASP A 91 -18.92 0.82 -8.56
C ASP A 91 -18.29 0.99 -7.16
N LEU A 92 -19.12 1.16 -6.12
CA LEU A 92 -18.67 1.08 -4.73
C LEU A 92 -18.11 -0.30 -4.40
N LYS A 93 -18.80 -1.39 -4.77
CA LYS A 93 -18.30 -2.74 -4.52
C LYS A 93 -16.93 -2.99 -5.19
N LYS A 94 -16.72 -2.44 -6.39
CA LYS A 94 -15.41 -2.52 -7.08
C LYS A 94 -14.33 -1.76 -6.33
N LEU A 95 -14.61 -0.54 -5.86
CA LEU A 95 -13.66 0.26 -5.08
C LEU A 95 -13.30 -0.45 -3.77
N ILE A 96 -14.30 -0.95 -3.04
CA ILE A 96 -14.12 -1.66 -1.77
C ILE A 96 -13.24 -2.89 -1.95
N LYS A 97 -13.52 -3.69 -2.98
CA LYS A 97 -12.73 -4.87 -3.30
C LYS A 97 -11.28 -4.47 -3.65
N HIS A 98 -11.12 -3.46 -4.51
CA HIS A 98 -9.82 -2.97 -4.92
C HIS A 98 -8.98 -2.51 -3.71
N ASP A 99 -9.55 -1.67 -2.84
CA ASP A 99 -8.88 -1.19 -1.63
C ASP A 99 -8.51 -2.34 -0.67
N HIS A 100 -9.40 -3.33 -0.53
CA HIS A 100 -9.11 -4.54 0.26
C HIS A 100 -7.93 -5.34 -0.31
N ASP A 101 -7.93 -5.57 -1.62
CA ASP A 101 -6.86 -6.30 -2.31
C ASP A 101 -5.51 -5.55 -2.16
N VAL A 102 -5.52 -4.20 -2.19
CA VAL A 102 -4.31 -3.38 -1.92
C VAL A 102 -3.79 -3.59 -0.49
N ILE A 103 -4.68 -3.58 0.51
CA ILE A 103 -4.32 -3.83 1.92
C ILE A 103 -3.70 -5.24 2.07
N GLU A 104 -4.25 -6.23 1.38
CA GLU A 104 -3.69 -7.59 1.39
C GLU A 104 -2.29 -7.63 0.77
N MET A 105 -2.07 -6.95 -0.36
CA MET A 105 -0.77 -6.87 -1.03
C MET A 105 0.30 -6.21 -0.14
N VAL A 106 0.00 -5.08 0.48
CA VAL A 106 0.97 -4.41 1.37
C VAL A 106 1.23 -5.24 2.64
N THR A 107 0.23 -5.97 3.13
CA THR A 107 0.41 -6.91 4.26
C THR A 107 1.36 -8.06 3.89
N LYS A 108 1.25 -8.60 2.68
CA LYS A 108 2.21 -9.60 2.17
C LYS A 108 3.61 -9.02 2.08
N ALA A 109 3.77 -7.78 1.62
CA ALA A 109 5.07 -7.11 1.57
C ALA A 109 5.70 -6.95 2.97
N ILE A 110 4.91 -6.62 4.00
CA ILE A 110 5.37 -6.55 5.39
C ILE A 110 5.87 -7.92 5.86
N ASN A 111 5.10 -8.99 5.60
CA ASN A 111 5.48 -10.32 6.03
C ASN A 111 6.80 -10.75 5.40
N ILE A 112 7.01 -10.45 4.11
CA ILE A 112 8.28 -10.71 3.42
C ILE A 112 9.42 -9.88 4.03
N ALA A 113 9.18 -8.60 4.35
CA ALA A 113 10.19 -7.74 4.99
C ALA A 113 10.59 -8.26 6.38
N ASN A 114 9.62 -8.72 7.17
CA ASN A 114 9.87 -9.36 8.45
C ASN A 114 10.68 -10.67 8.28
N SER A 115 10.30 -11.53 7.32
CA SER A 115 11.09 -12.72 7.00
C SER A 115 12.52 -12.38 6.58
N ALA A 116 12.73 -11.29 5.83
CA ALA A 116 14.06 -10.83 5.46
C ALA A 116 14.90 -10.43 6.69
N GLU A 117 14.30 -9.68 7.62
CA GLU A 117 14.98 -9.25 8.85
C GLU A 117 15.31 -10.45 9.75
N HIS A 118 14.38 -11.39 9.87
CA HIS A 118 14.61 -12.62 10.61
C HIS A 118 15.75 -13.45 10.00
N ALA A 119 15.73 -13.69 8.68
CA ALA A 119 16.77 -14.44 7.99
C ALA A 119 18.16 -13.78 8.16
N PHE A 120 18.20 -12.45 8.09
CA PHE A 120 19.42 -11.68 8.32
C PHE A 120 19.92 -11.82 9.78
N GLY A 121 19.01 -11.85 10.75
CA GLY A 121 19.35 -12.06 12.16
C GLY A 121 19.78 -13.48 12.52
N THR A 122 19.39 -14.49 11.75
CA THR A 122 19.73 -15.91 11.99
C THR A 122 20.98 -16.39 11.27
N SER A 123 21.77 -15.49 10.69
CA SER A 123 22.93 -15.83 9.85
C SER A 123 22.58 -16.75 8.68
N SER A 124 21.37 -16.61 8.12
CA SER A 124 21.02 -17.26 6.86
C SER A 124 21.95 -16.80 5.74
N PRO A 125 22.12 -17.59 4.67
CA PRO A 125 22.94 -17.18 3.54
C PRO A 125 22.51 -15.82 3.00
N ASP A 126 23.49 -14.95 2.70
CA ASP A 126 23.24 -13.60 2.17
C ASP A 126 22.32 -13.60 0.96
N GLU A 127 22.42 -14.61 0.09
CA GLU A 127 21.55 -14.76 -1.07
C GLU A 127 20.07 -14.96 -0.71
N GLU A 128 19.78 -15.67 0.39
CA GLU A 128 18.41 -15.81 0.88
C GLU A 128 17.85 -14.45 1.33
N VAL A 129 18.65 -13.69 2.09
CA VAL A 129 18.28 -12.35 2.55
C VAL A 129 18.05 -11.41 1.35
N LYS A 130 18.96 -11.40 0.38
CA LYS A 130 18.83 -10.61 -0.85
C LYS A 130 17.56 -10.95 -1.61
N ASN A 131 17.27 -12.24 -1.77
CA ASN A 131 16.06 -12.71 -2.45
C ASN A 131 14.78 -12.23 -1.74
N LEU A 132 14.75 -12.26 -0.41
CA LEU A 132 13.60 -11.78 0.36
C LEU A 132 13.42 -10.25 0.23
N ILE A 133 14.51 -9.48 0.29
CA ILE A 133 14.44 -8.02 0.10
C ILE A 133 13.93 -7.68 -1.31
N GLN A 134 14.43 -8.37 -2.33
CA GLN A 134 13.99 -8.17 -3.72
C GLN A 134 12.52 -8.57 -3.93
N GLN A 135 12.06 -9.65 -3.32
CA GLN A 135 10.65 -10.05 -3.33
C GLN A 135 9.77 -9.00 -2.66
N CYS A 136 10.22 -8.43 -1.53
CA CYS A 136 9.53 -7.33 -0.87
C CYS A 136 9.43 -6.12 -1.81
N GLN A 137 10.54 -5.72 -2.43
CA GLN A 137 10.59 -4.62 -3.40
C GLN A 137 9.61 -4.84 -4.55
N GLN A 138 9.62 -6.01 -5.18
CA GLN A 138 8.73 -6.34 -6.29
C GLN A 138 7.25 -6.29 -5.85
N MET A 139 6.93 -6.78 -4.65
CA MET A 139 5.57 -6.72 -4.11
C MET A 139 5.12 -5.28 -3.87
N ILE A 140 6.00 -4.42 -3.35
CA ILE A 140 5.73 -3.00 -3.14
C ILE A 140 5.50 -2.26 -4.47
N THR A 141 6.35 -2.45 -5.47
CA THR A 141 6.16 -1.84 -6.80
C THR A 141 4.86 -2.33 -7.44
N SER A 142 4.52 -3.61 -7.29
CA SER A 142 3.26 -4.16 -7.78
C SER A 142 2.06 -3.56 -7.05
N CYS A 143 2.16 -3.42 -5.73
CA CYS A 143 1.15 -2.79 -4.87
C CYS A 143 0.92 -1.33 -5.26
N GLN A 144 1.99 -0.58 -5.52
CA GLN A 144 1.92 0.81 -5.98
C GLN A 144 1.20 0.92 -7.33
N GLY A 145 1.59 0.12 -8.32
CA GLY A 145 0.92 0.10 -9.63
C GLY A 145 -0.56 -0.28 -9.52
N PHE A 146 -0.88 -1.26 -8.68
CA PHE A 146 -2.25 -1.68 -8.43
C PHE A 146 -3.05 -0.60 -7.71
N PHE A 147 -2.49 0.03 -6.67
CA PHE A 147 -3.10 1.16 -5.97
C PHE A 147 -3.38 2.33 -6.94
N ASN A 148 -2.44 2.69 -7.80
CA ASN A 148 -2.62 3.77 -8.77
C ASN A 148 -3.73 3.50 -9.79
N SER A 149 -4.09 2.23 -10.04
CA SER A 149 -5.25 1.87 -10.86
C SER A 149 -6.60 2.29 -10.25
N ARG A 150 -6.63 2.59 -8.93
CA ARG A 150 -7.77 3.18 -8.22
C ARG A 150 -8.27 4.46 -8.89
N ASN A 151 -7.38 5.27 -9.46
CA ASN A 151 -7.74 6.50 -10.18
C ASN A 151 -8.67 6.24 -11.38
N LYS A 152 -8.57 5.07 -12.02
CA LYS A 152 -9.49 4.69 -13.12
C LYS A 152 -10.90 4.39 -12.59
N ILE A 153 -10.98 3.68 -11.45
CA ILE A 153 -12.24 3.39 -10.77
C ILE A 153 -12.91 4.70 -10.34
N LEU A 154 -12.15 5.60 -9.70
CA LEU A 154 -12.62 6.92 -9.29
C LEU A 154 -12.99 7.82 -10.48
N GLY A 155 -12.24 7.76 -11.58
CA GLY A 155 -12.57 8.48 -12.81
C GLY A 155 -13.91 8.04 -13.39
N GLY A 156 -14.20 6.74 -13.37
CA GLY A 156 -15.50 6.18 -13.74
C GLY A 156 -16.67 6.69 -12.87
N LEU A 157 -16.41 7.02 -11.59
CA LEU A 157 -17.40 7.62 -10.69
C LEU A 157 -17.73 9.09 -11.04
N ARG A 158 -16.85 9.79 -11.76
CA ARG A 158 -17.00 11.22 -12.10
C ARG A 158 -17.74 11.47 -13.42
N GLN A 159 -17.87 10.47 -14.30
CA GLN A 159 -18.48 10.67 -15.62
C GLN A 159 -20.02 10.68 -15.58
N LYS A 160 -20.63 11.77 -16.09
CA LYS A 160 -22.05 11.81 -16.46
C LYS A 160 -22.30 10.79 -17.59
N THR A 161 -23.28 9.91 -17.44
CA THR A 161 -23.88 9.24 -18.61
C THR A 161 -24.55 10.32 -19.46
N LYS A 162 -24.12 10.44 -20.73
CA LYS A 162 -24.88 11.14 -21.75
C LYS A 162 -26.21 10.45 -21.98
#